data_AF-A0A973CJS7-F1
#
_entry.id   AF-A0A973CJS7-F1
#
_cell.length_a   1.000
_cell.length_b   1.000
_cell.length_c   1.000
_cell.angle_alpha   90.00
_cell.angle_beta   90.00
_cell.angle_gamma   90.00
#
_symmetry.space_group_name_H-M   'P 1'
#
loop_
_entity.id
_entity.type
_entity.pdbx_description
1 polymer ?
#
loop_
_entity_poly.entity_id
_entity_poly.type
_entity_poly.pdbx_seq_one_letter_code
_entity_poly.pdbx_strand_id
1 'polypeptide(L)'
;KSKIHELRDAKDVDNVLASEIDLDIDDDEAVDLVIKSGGISVHNPLIVHGSNANTSDNRRCGLTIRYIPTTTKMGGLAEGELQPSAFMLRGKDHGVNDYHPHPKYIEGECMAFAGCEAWA
;
A
#
# COMPACT_ATOMS: atom_id res chain seq x y z
N LYS A 1 2.02 -10.80 21.46
CA LYS A 1 1.18 -10.51 20.28
C LYS A 1 0.90 -9.03 20.30
N SER A 2 1.24 -8.29 19.24
CA SER A 2 0.90 -6.86 19.14
C SER A 2 -0.62 -6.71 19.10
N LYS A 3 -1.16 -5.80 19.90
CA LYS A 3 -2.59 -5.48 19.93
C LYS A 3 -2.87 -4.58 18.73
N ILE A 4 -3.84 -4.96 17.88
CA ILE A 4 -4.35 -4.07 16.85
C ILE A 4 -5.31 -3.11 17.55
N HIS A 5 -5.15 -1.81 17.29
CA HIS A 5 -6.04 -0.79 17.84
C HIS A 5 -7.36 -0.77 17.08
N GLU A 6 -8.44 -0.46 17.78
CA GLU A 6 -9.76 -0.33 17.16
C GLU A 6 -9.80 0.89 16.24
N LEU A 7 -10.66 0.83 15.23
CA LEU A 7 -10.93 1.95 14.34
C LEU A 7 -12.27 2.59 14.73
N ARG A 8 -12.36 3.91 14.57
CA ARG A 8 -13.62 4.65 14.66
C ARG A 8 -13.97 5.30 13.33
N ASP A 9 -15.26 5.53 13.12
CA ASP A 9 -15.75 6.34 12.01
C ASP A 9 -15.29 7.79 12.19
N ALA A 10 -14.76 8.38 11.12
CA ALA A 10 -14.36 9.78 11.04
C ALA A 10 -15.03 10.38 9.80
N LYS A 11 -16.36 10.52 9.84
CA LYS A 11 -17.17 11.05 8.72
C LYS A 11 -17.57 12.50 8.93
N ASP A 12 -17.29 13.02 10.11
CA ASP A 12 -17.53 14.37 10.58
C ASP A 12 -16.44 15.36 10.16
N VAL A 13 -15.31 14.86 9.63
CA VAL A 13 -14.20 15.67 9.11
C VAL A 13 -13.86 15.26 7.67
N ASP A 14 -13.42 16.21 6.86
CA ASP A 14 -12.99 15.93 5.49
C ASP A 14 -11.70 15.11 5.48
N ASN A 15 -11.80 13.84 5.06
CA ASN A 15 -10.66 12.95 4.93
C ASN A 15 -10.91 11.88 3.86
N VAL A 16 -9.85 11.16 3.48
CA VAL A 16 -9.87 10.20 2.38
C VAL A 16 -10.36 8.80 2.80
N LEU A 17 -10.28 8.47 4.10
CA LEU A 17 -10.49 7.10 4.60
C LEU A 17 -11.84 6.90 5.30
N ALA A 18 -12.54 7.98 5.62
CA ALA A 18 -13.75 8.03 6.46
C ALA A 18 -13.62 7.31 7.82
N SER A 19 -12.39 7.06 8.27
CA SER A 19 -12.06 6.27 9.46
C SER A 19 -10.67 6.64 9.98
N GLU A 20 -10.47 6.43 11.29
CA GLU A 20 -9.19 6.66 11.97
C GLU A 20 -8.99 5.68 13.14
N ILE A 21 -7.79 5.69 13.72
CA ILE A 21 -7.48 4.92 14.92
C ILE A 21 -8.15 5.53 16.15
N ASP A 22 -8.81 4.70 16.96
CA ASP A 22 -9.40 5.13 18.24
C ASP A 22 -8.33 5.08 19.34
N LEU A 23 -7.36 5.99 19.24
CA LEU A 23 -6.26 6.13 20.18
C LEU A 23 -5.90 7.61 20.34
N ASP A 24 -5.73 8.04 21.58
CA ASP A 24 -5.16 9.34 21.89
C ASP A 24 -3.66 9.31 21.57
N ILE A 25 -3.24 10.12 20.60
CA ILE A 25 -1.87 10.15 20.08
C ILE A 25 -1.29 11.51 20.43
N ASP A 26 -0.12 11.49 21.08
CA ASP A 26 0.68 12.69 21.24
C ASP A 26 1.45 12.96 19.95
N ASP A 27 0.96 13.91 19.16
CA ASP A 27 1.58 14.30 17.90
C ASP A 27 2.99 14.89 18.09
N ASP A 28 3.35 15.35 19.29
CA ASP A 28 4.72 15.84 19.58
C ASP A 28 5.75 14.70 19.59
N GLU A 29 5.33 13.45 19.76
CA GLU A 29 6.19 12.27 19.64
C GLU A 29 6.28 11.73 18.19
N ALA A 30 5.48 12.26 17.27
CA ALA A 30 5.48 11.83 15.88
C ALA A 30 6.76 12.26 15.14
N VAL A 31 7.14 11.47 14.13
CA VAL A 31 8.30 11.76 13.28
C VAL A 31 7.85 12.06 11.86
N ASP A 32 8.18 13.25 11.38
CA ASP A 32 7.90 13.67 10.01
C ASP A 32 8.72 12.88 8.98
N LEU A 33 8.01 12.27 8.03
CA LEU A 33 8.62 11.62 6.87
C LEU A 33 8.70 12.58 5.69
N VAL A 34 9.74 13.42 5.66
CA VAL A 34 10.00 14.37 4.56
C VAL A 34 10.76 13.69 3.43
N ILE A 35 10.07 13.42 2.32
CA ILE A 35 10.59 12.62 1.20
C ILE A 35 10.56 13.44 -0.09
N LYS A 36 11.68 13.48 -0.82
CA LYS A 36 11.77 14.09 -2.16
C LYS A 36 11.09 13.20 -3.20
N SER A 37 10.66 13.77 -4.32
CA SER A 37 10.15 12.98 -5.46
C SER A 37 11.12 11.87 -5.86
N GLY A 38 10.61 10.64 -6.00
CA GLY A 38 11.41 9.44 -6.26
C GLY A 38 12.02 8.79 -5.01
N GLY A 39 11.90 9.40 -3.83
CA GLY A 39 12.29 8.80 -2.57
C GLY A 39 11.31 7.71 -2.10
N ILE A 40 11.76 6.89 -1.15
CA ILE A 40 11.03 5.72 -0.66
C ILE A 40 11.02 5.73 0.87
N SER A 41 9.88 5.35 1.44
CA SER A 41 9.77 4.94 2.84
C SER A 41 9.24 3.51 2.89
N VAL A 42 9.80 2.71 3.80
CA VAL A 42 9.37 1.34 4.08
C VAL A 42 8.99 1.28 5.55
N HIS A 43 7.75 0.89 5.82
CA HIS A 43 7.23 0.77 7.18
C HIS A 43 6.47 -0.55 7.35
N ASN A 44 6.46 -1.04 8.59
CA ASN A 44 5.60 -2.16 8.97
C ASN A 44 4.12 -1.69 8.91
N PRO A 45 3.19 -2.49 8.36
CA PRO A 45 1.78 -2.10 8.26
C PRO A 45 1.10 -1.82 9.62
N LEU A 46 1.69 -2.26 10.73
CA LEU A 46 1.19 -2.00 12.09
C LEU A 46 1.74 -0.73 12.73
N ILE A 47 2.64 0.01 12.06
CA ILE A 47 3.07 1.32 12.55
C ILE A 47 1.90 2.28 12.43
N VAL A 48 1.58 2.99 13.50
CA VAL A 48 0.60 4.08 13.43
C VAL A 48 1.21 5.22 12.61
N HIS A 49 0.47 5.66 11.60
CA HIS A 49 0.89 6.73 10.71
C HIS A 49 -0.33 7.47 10.17
N GLY A 50 -0.14 8.74 9.85
CA GLY A 50 -1.19 9.61 9.34
C GLY A 50 -0.59 10.72 8.48
N SER A 51 -1.42 11.68 8.10
CA SER A 51 -0.95 12.84 7.39
C SER A 51 -1.87 14.03 7.61
N ASN A 52 -1.26 15.21 7.74
CA ASN A 52 -1.99 16.47 7.72
C ASN A 52 -2.62 16.75 6.35
N ALA A 53 -3.65 17.61 6.36
CA ALA A 53 -4.28 18.14 5.17
C ALA A 53 -3.24 18.85 4.27
N ASN A 54 -3.34 18.62 2.97
CA ASN A 54 -2.48 19.31 2.01
C ASN A 54 -3.09 20.67 1.67
N THR A 55 -2.51 21.75 2.20
CA THR A 55 -2.94 23.14 1.97
C THR A 55 -2.17 23.85 0.86
N SER A 56 -1.29 23.14 0.14
CA SER A 56 -0.52 23.70 -0.97
C SER A 56 -1.24 23.56 -2.32
N ASP A 57 -0.82 24.37 -3.29
CA ASP A 57 -1.31 24.27 -4.68
C ASP A 57 -0.80 23.03 -5.44
N ASN A 58 0.11 22.26 -4.83
CA ASN A 58 0.73 21.09 -5.45
C ASN A 58 0.08 19.79 -4.96
N ARG A 59 -0.18 18.87 -5.89
CA ARG A 59 -0.70 17.54 -5.55
C ARG A 59 0.40 16.68 -4.90
N ARG A 60 0.13 16.17 -3.69
CA ARG A 60 0.93 15.11 -3.06
C ARG A 60 0.53 13.74 -3.65
N CYS A 61 1.45 13.10 -4.39
CA CYS A 61 1.23 11.80 -5.02
C CYS A 61 2.21 10.77 -4.48
N GLY A 62 1.71 9.61 -4.02
CA GLY A 62 2.52 8.47 -3.61
C GLY A 62 2.03 7.18 -4.25
N LEU A 63 2.94 6.24 -4.47
CA LEU A 63 2.62 4.86 -4.85
C LEU A 63 2.90 3.95 -3.65
N THR A 64 1.90 3.17 -3.25
CA THR A 64 2.05 2.20 -2.16
C THR A 64 2.15 0.79 -2.73
N ILE A 65 3.21 0.08 -2.36
CA ILE A 65 3.41 -1.34 -2.69
C ILE A 65 3.48 -2.11 -1.38
N ARG A 66 2.70 -3.18 -1.26
CA ARG A 66 2.69 -4.05 -0.07
C ARG A 66 3.38 -5.37 -0.41
N TYR A 67 4.35 -5.76 0.42
CA TYR A 67 5.03 -7.05 0.32
C TYR A 67 4.59 -7.95 1.46
N ILE A 68 4.22 -9.19 1.12
CA ILE A 68 3.93 -10.25 2.08
C ILE A 68 4.74 -11.49 1.69
N PRO A 69 5.15 -12.34 2.65
CA PRO A 69 5.71 -13.64 2.31
C PRO A 69 4.61 -14.53 1.69
N THR A 70 5.00 -15.48 0.84
CA THR A 70 4.09 -16.43 0.18
C THR A 70 3.36 -17.37 1.15
N THR A 71 3.72 -17.34 2.43
CA THR A 71 3.05 -18.07 3.52
C THR A 71 1.90 -17.29 4.16
N THR A 72 1.72 -16.00 3.82
CA THR A 72 0.62 -15.17 4.31
C THR A 72 -0.60 -15.30 3.40
N LYS A 73 -1.75 -15.67 3.96
CA LYS A 73 -3.02 -15.68 3.24
C LYS A 73 -3.56 -14.25 3.09
N MET A 74 -3.88 -13.84 1.87
CA MET A 74 -4.60 -12.60 1.62
C MET A 74 -6.09 -12.81 1.94
N GLY A 75 -6.66 -11.96 2.79
CA GLY A 75 -8.09 -11.97 3.15
C GLY A 75 -8.88 -10.89 2.41
N GLY A 76 -10.18 -10.79 2.72
CA GLY A 76 -11.05 -9.69 2.28
C GLY A 76 -11.64 -9.81 0.88
N LEU A 77 -11.63 -11.02 0.30
CA LEU A 77 -12.26 -11.33 -0.98
C LEU A 77 -13.32 -12.39 -0.83
N ALA A 78 -14.30 -12.41 -1.73
CA ALA A 78 -15.21 -13.53 -1.83
C ALA A 78 -14.46 -14.79 -2.28
N GLU A 79 -15.05 -15.96 -2.02
CA GLU A 79 -14.47 -17.22 -2.47
C GLU A 79 -14.33 -17.25 -4.00
N GLY A 80 -13.13 -17.58 -4.48
CA GLY A 80 -12.82 -17.61 -5.91
C GLY A 80 -12.38 -16.26 -6.52
N GLU A 81 -12.39 -15.18 -5.75
CA GLU A 81 -11.86 -13.89 -6.21
C GLU A 81 -10.34 -13.79 -6.00
N LEU A 82 -9.66 -13.22 -6.99
CA LEU A 82 -8.23 -12.95 -6.95
C LEU A 82 -7.99 -11.48 -6.58
N GLN A 83 -7.05 -11.25 -5.65
CA GLN A 83 -6.63 -9.90 -5.29
C GLN A 83 -6.09 -9.18 -6.54
N PRO A 84 -6.65 -8.01 -6.93
CA PRO A 84 -6.32 -7.36 -8.21
C PRO A 84 -4.84 -7.06 -8.44
N SER A 85 -4.03 -7.05 -7.38
CA SER A 85 -2.59 -6.77 -7.43
C SER A 85 -1.75 -7.84 -6.77
N ALA A 86 -2.24 -9.09 -6.73
CA ALA A 86 -1.46 -10.23 -6.26
C ALA A 86 -0.49 -10.73 -7.33
N PHE A 87 0.77 -10.33 -7.22
CA PHE A 87 1.84 -10.79 -8.11
C PHE A 87 2.92 -11.54 -7.32
N MET A 88 3.35 -12.69 -7.84
CA MET A 88 4.49 -13.42 -7.29
C MET A 88 5.78 -12.78 -7.80
N LEU A 89 6.45 -12.00 -6.95
CA LEU A 89 7.61 -11.20 -7.36
C LEU A 89 8.93 -11.98 -7.26
N ARG A 90 9.15 -12.69 -6.15
CA ARG A 90 10.41 -13.38 -5.85
C ARG A 90 10.17 -14.62 -4.99
N GLY A 91 11.04 -15.62 -5.14
CA GLY A 91 11.06 -16.81 -4.27
C GLY A 91 10.20 -17.95 -4.81
N LYS A 92 9.67 -18.77 -3.90
CA LYS A 92 8.87 -19.96 -4.21
C LYS A 92 7.45 -19.79 -3.69
N ASP A 93 6.46 -20.13 -4.52
CA ASP A 93 5.08 -20.20 -4.08
C ASP A 93 4.84 -21.41 -3.16
N HIS A 94 4.11 -21.17 -2.08
CA HIS A 94 3.74 -22.18 -1.06
C HIS A 94 2.28 -22.65 -1.21
N GLY A 95 1.57 -22.23 -2.25
CA GLY A 95 0.19 -22.66 -2.55
C GLY A 95 -0.85 -22.07 -1.61
N VAL A 96 -0.55 -20.93 -0.98
CA VAL A 96 -1.46 -20.25 -0.05
C VAL A 96 -2.42 -19.31 -0.78
N ASN A 97 -1.94 -18.67 -1.84
CA ASN A 97 -2.69 -17.72 -2.66
C ASN A 97 -2.53 -18.04 -4.14
N ASP A 98 -3.49 -17.58 -4.93
CA ASP A 98 -3.34 -17.46 -6.37
C ASP A 98 -2.67 -16.13 -6.72
N TYR A 99 -1.98 -16.09 -7.85
CA TYR A 99 -1.28 -14.89 -8.33
C TYR A 99 -1.64 -14.64 -9.79
N HIS A 100 -1.72 -13.36 -10.16
CA HIS A 100 -1.80 -12.97 -11.55
C HIS A 100 -0.52 -13.36 -12.30
N PRO A 101 -0.62 -13.63 -13.61
CA PRO A 101 0.56 -13.77 -14.44
C PRO A 101 1.39 -12.50 -14.39
N HIS A 102 2.68 -12.64 -14.68
CA HIS A 102 3.58 -11.49 -14.75
C HIS A 102 3.04 -10.49 -15.79
N PRO A 103 2.96 -9.19 -15.45
CA PRO A 103 2.48 -8.18 -16.39
C PRO A 103 3.32 -8.17 -17.67
N LYS A 104 2.66 -7.97 -18.80
CA LYS A 104 3.32 -7.77 -20.09
C LYS A 104 3.43 -6.29 -20.39
N TYR A 105 4.53 -5.90 -21.03
CA TYR A 105 4.70 -4.58 -21.59
C TYR A 105 3.98 -4.50 -22.94
N ILE A 106 3.08 -3.53 -23.08
CA ILE A 106 2.35 -3.27 -24.32
C ILE A 106 2.78 -1.89 -24.83
N GLU A 107 3.47 -1.87 -25.97
CA GLU A 107 3.93 -0.63 -26.60
C GLU A 107 2.73 0.28 -26.93
N GLY A 108 2.84 1.57 -26.59
CA GLY A 108 1.77 2.55 -26.79
C GLY A 108 0.69 2.58 -25.69
N GLU A 109 0.59 1.53 -24.86
CA GLU A 109 -0.33 1.50 -23.70
C GLU A 109 0.42 1.65 -22.37
N CYS A 110 1.54 0.94 -22.21
CA CYS A 110 2.36 0.99 -21.01
C CYS A 110 3.38 2.13 -21.07
N MET A 111 3.60 2.80 -19.94
CA MET A 111 4.73 3.73 -19.80
C MET A 111 6.04 2.95 -19.90
N ALA A 112 6.90 3.33 -20.86
CA ALA A 112 8.19 2.69 -21.07
C ALA A 112 9.11 2.83 -19.84
N PHE A 113 9.90 1.80 -19.57
CA PHE A 113 10.90 1.79 -18.50
C PHE A 113 12.12 0.98 -18.93
N ALA A 114 13.27 1.21 -18.28
CA ALA A 114 14.50 0.49 -18.61
C ALA A 114 14.30 -1.03 -18.47
N GLY A 115 14.43 -1.75 -19.60
CA GLY A 115 14.25 -3.20 -19.66
C GLY A 115 12.83 -3.68 -20.00
N CYS A 116 11.90 -2.80 -20.37
CA CYS A 116 10.54 -3.17 -20.75
C CYS A 116 10.46 -4.11 -21.96
N GLU A 117 11.47 -4.11 -22.83
CA GLU A 117 11.60 -5.03 -23.97
C GLU A 117 11.62 -6.51 -23.54
N ALA A 118 12.13 -6.80 -22.34
CA ALA A 118 12.15 -8.16 -21.79
C ALA A 118 10.80 -8.60 -21.21
N TRP A 119 9.80 -7.70 -21.23
CA TRP A 119 8.47 -7.90 -20.65
C TRP A 119 7.38 -7.99 -21.74
N ALA A 120 7.73 -7.93 -23.02
CA ALA A 120 6.77 -8.04 -24.13
C ALA A 120 6.10 -9.43 -24.23
#